data_AF-A0ABD4QJC2-F1
#
_entry.id   AF-A0ABD4QJC2-F1
#
_cell.length_a   1.000
_cell.length_b   1.000
_cell.length_c   1.000
_cell.angle_alpha   90.00
_cell.angle_beta   90.00
_cell.angle_gamma   90.00
#
_symmetry.space_group_name_H-M   'P 1'
#
loop_
_entity.id
_entity.type
_entity.pdbx_description
1 polymer ?
#
loop_
_entity_poly.entity_id
_entity_poly.type
_entity_poly.pdbx_seq_one_letter_code
_entity_poly.pdbx_strand_id
1 'polypeptide(L)'
;MEFSKKQPTDADRFLQRMTDTHTATSIFSQTNFHTEEMTPAELAALKAKIKEEQKTALARAIRHQLQNEFAEDRQEAEKILGLIDELQIKVYKHQNRIQTHMSGQAIDALTEKIEQRLTFVELKEDVQAVIDSIDI
;
A
#
# COMPACT_ATOMS: atom_id res chain seq x y z
N MET A 1 21.61 -33.57 4.07
CA MET A 1 21.39 -32.10 4.02
C MET A 1 20.03 -31.84 4.64
N GLU A 2 19.99 -31.27 5.83
CA GLU A 2 18.74 -30.79 6.42
C GLU A 2 18.32 -29.52 5.69
N PHE A 3 17.29 -29.61 4.85
CA PHE A 3 16.58 -28.43 4.39
C PHE A 3 15.85 -27.86 5.61
N SER A 4 16.43 -26.83 6.22
CA SER A 4 15.75 -26.03 7.23
C SER A 4 14.45 -25.51 6.62
N LYS A 5 13.32 -26.11 7.00
CA LYS A 5 11.98 -25.68 6.61
C LYS A 5 11.74 -24.34 7.30
N LYS A 6 12.26 -23.25 6.71
CA LYS A 6 11.85 -21.89 7.08
C LYS A 6 10.33 -21.85 7.02
N GLN A 7 9.70 -21.41 8.11
CA GLN A 7 8.26 -21.17 8.08
C GLN A 7 7.97 -20.19 6.93
N PRO A 8 6.90 -20.43 6.15
CA PRO A 8 6.54 -19.54 5.07
C PRO A 8 6.29 -18.14 5.65
N THR A 9 6.95 -17.15 5.06
CA THR A 9 6.73 -15.74 5.37
C THR A 9 5.32 -15.32 4.93
N ASP A 10 4.82 -14.19 5.40
CA ASP A 10 3.50 -13.71 4.97
C ASP A 10 3.44 -13.44 3.46
N ALA A 11 4.57 -13.06 2.85
CA ALA A 11 4.71 -12.97 1.39
C ALA A 11 4.57 -14.35 0.72
N ASP A 12 5.17 -15.40 1.27
CA ASP A 12 5.04 -16.77 0.74
C ASP A 12 3.60 -17.27 0.86
N ARG A 13 2.91 -16.97 1.97
CA ARG A 13 1.50 -17.33 2.17
C ARG A 13 0.57 -16.57 1.24
N PHE A 14 0.84 -15.29 1.00
CA PHE A 14 0.11 -14.49 0.03
C PHE A 14 0.26 -15.07 -1.39
N LEU A 15 1.49 -15.34 -1.82
CA LEU A 15 1.75 -15.97 -3.12
C LEU A 15 1.09 -17.34 -3.24
N GLN A 16 1.08 -18.14 -2.16
CA GLN A 16 0.42 -19.43 -2.15
C GLN A 16 -1.10 -19.30 -2.32
N ARG A 17 -1.76 -18.37 -1.61
CA ARG A 17 -3.17 -18.05 -1.80
C ARG A 17 -3.48 -17.55 -3.21
N MET A 18 -2.59 -16.77 -3.82
CA MET A 18 -2.72 -16.32 -5.22
C MET A 18 -2.74 -17.52 -6.17
N THR A 19 -1.80 -18.46 -6.03
CA THR A 19 -1.78 -19.69 -6.84
C THR A 19 -3.05 -20.51 -6.66
N ASP A 20 -3.50 -20.71 -5.42
CA ASP A 20 -4.66 -21.55 -5.11
C ASP A 20 -5.97 -20.94 -5.64
N THR A 21 -6.09 -19.61 -5.60
CA THR A 21 -7.30 -18.89 -6.08
C THR A 21 -7.35 -18.79 -7.61
N HIS A 22 -6.20 -18.69 -8.30
CA HIS A 22 -6.15 -18.63 -9.76
C HIS A 22 -6.14 -19.99 -10.46
N THR A 23 -5.90 -21.09 -9.76
CA THR A 23 -6.10 -22.44 -10.32
C THR A 23 -7.58 -22.78 -10.57
N ALA A 24 -8.53 -22.13 -9.90
CA ALA A 24 -9.96 -22.41 -10.04
C ALA A 24 -10.63 -21.66 -11.22
N THR A 25 -10.03 -20.56 -11.68
CA THR A 25 -10.57 -19.75 -12.78
C THR A 25 -9.50 -19.57 -13.84
N SER A 26 -9.24 -20.64 -14.59
CA SER A 26 -8.40 -20.59 -15.79
C SER A 26 -9.07 -19.71 -16.84
N ILE A 27 -8.81 -18.40 -16.78
CA ILE A 27 -8.95 -17.45 -17.89
C ILE A 27 -7.96 -17.81 -19.03
N PHE A 28 -7.10 -18.80 -18.79
CA PHE A 28 -5.91 -19.15 -19.58
C PHE A 28 -6.12 -20.31 -20.57
N SER A 29 -7.31 -20.92 -20.64
CA SER A 29 -7.56 -22.14 -21.42
C SER A 29 -8.38 -21.96 -22.71
N GLN A 30 -8.72 -20.73 -23.11
CA GLN A 30 -9.60 -20.50 -24.27
C GLN A 30 -8.95 -19.80 -25.48
N THR A 31 -7.63 -19.75 -25.57
CA THR A 31 -6.96 -19.19 -26.76
C THR A 31 -6.63 -20.30 -27.75
N ASN A 32 -7.56 -20.56 -28.68
CA ASN A 32 -7.35 -21.45 -29.84
C ASN A 32 -6.37 -20.82 -30.83
N PHE A 33 -5.08 -20.84 -30.52
CA PHE A 33 -4.05 -20.45 -31.48
C PHE A 33 -3.96 -21.53 -32.57
N HIS A 34 -4.25 -21.17 -33.82
CA HIS A 34 -4.07 -22.05 -34.97
C HIS A 34 -2.57 -22.13 -35.27
N THR A 35 -1.89 -23.08 -34.62
CA THR A 35 -0.42 -23.23 -34.67
C THR A 35 0.06 -24.25 -35.69
N GLU A 36 -0.85 -24.92 -36.40
CA GLU A 36 -0.55 -26.06 -37.29
C GLU A 36 0.34 -25.67 -38.49
N GLU A 37 0.32 -24.41 -38.92
CA GLU A 37 1.12 -23.90 -40.05
C GLU A 37 2.30 -23.00 -39.64
N MET A 38 2.54 -22.79 -38.33
CA MET A 38 3.58 -21.86 -37.86
C MET A 38 4.98 -22.46 -37.91
N THR A 39 5.95 -21.67 -38.35
CA THR A 39 7.36 -22.05 -38.28
C THR A 39 7.86 -22.09 -36.82
N PRO A 40 8.95 -22.83 -36.51
CA PRO A 40 9.50 -22.87 -35.15
C PRO A 40 9.85 -21.50 -34.57
N ALA A 41 10.25 -20.53 -35.40
CA ALA A 41 10.55 -19.17 -35.00
C ALA A 41 9.27 -18.39 -34.62
N GLU A 42 8.19 -18.56 -35.38
CA GLU A 42 6.89 -17.94 -35.10
C GLU A 42 6.24 -18.54 -33.85
N LEU A 43 6.40 -19.86 -33.63
CA LEU A 43 5.97 -20.52 -32.39
C LEU A 43 6.74 -20.01 -31.17
N ALA A 44 8.05 -19.77 -31.31
CA ALA A 44 8.86 -19.21 -30.23
C ALA A 44 8.45 -17.77 -29.89
N ALA A 45 8.21 -16.94 -30.91
CA ALA A 45 7.71 -15.58 -30.75
C ALA A 45 6.31 -15.54 -30.11
N LEU A 46 5.40 -16.44 -30.54
CA LEU A 46 4.07 -16.57 -29.97
C LEU A 46 4.12 -17.00 -28.50
N LYS A 47 4.95 -17.99 -28.16
CA LYS A 47 5.14 -18.41 -26.76
C LYS A 47 5.71 -17.29 -25.89
N ALA A 48 6.67 -16.51 -26.41
CA ALA A 48 7.22 -15.37 -25.68
C ALA A 48 6.14 -14.29 -25.45
N LYS A 49 5.33 -13.99 -26.46
CA LYS A 49 4.21 -13.05 -26.35
C LYS A 49 3.18 -13.50 -25.33
N ILE A 50 2.75 -14.76 -25.38
CA ILE A 50 1.82 -15.35 -24.41
C ILE A 50 2.41 -15.26 -22.98
N LYS A 51 3.71 -15.56 -22.82
CA LYS A 51 4.37 -15.49 -21.51
C LYS A 51 4.40 -14.07 -20.94
N GLU A 52 4.65 -13.06 -21.76
CA GLU A 52 4.60 -11.65 -21.33
C GLU A 52 3.18 -11.17 -21.02
N GLU A 53 2.20 -11.59 -21.82
CA GLU A 53 0.77 -11.31 -21.54
C GLU A 53 0.33 -11.98 -20.23
N GLN A 54 0.76 -13.21 -19.97
CA GLN A 54 0.53 -13.93 -18.72
C GLN A 54 1.17 -13.23 -17.51
N LYS A 55 2.43 -12.81 -17.66
CA LYS A 55 3.13 -12.07 -16.61
C LYS A 55 2.41 -10.76 -16.27
N THR A 56 1.95 -10.04 -17.28
CA THR A 56 1.22 -8.78 -17.13
C THR A 56 -0.14 -9.00 -16.46
N ALA A 57 -0.89 -10.02 -16.88
CA ALA A 57 -2.18 -10.37 -16.29
C ALA A 57 -2.05 -10.80 -14.82
N LEU A 58 -1.03 -11.61 -14.51
CA LEU A 58 -0.73 -12.01 -13.12
C LEU A 58 -0.35 -10.81 -12.26
N ALA A 59 0.50 -9.91 -12.76
CA ALA A 59 0.86 -8.69 -12.04
C ALA A 59 -0.37 -7.82 -11.74
N ARG A 60 -1.30 -7.69 -12.70
CA ARG A 60 -2.56 -6.96 -12.50
C ARG A 60 -3.45 -7.63 -11.46
N ALA A 61 -3.56 -8.96 -11.48
CA ALA A 61 -4.34 -9.70 -10.51
C ALA A 61 -3.77 -9.60 -9.09
N ILE A 62 -2.44 -9.73 -8.94
CA ILE A 62 -1.73 -9.50 -7.68
C ILE A 62 -2.02 -8.09 -7.17
N ARG A 63 -1.91 -7.07 -8.02
CA ARG A 63 -2.18 -5.67 -7.64
C ARG A 63 -3.61 -5.46 -7.14
N HIS A 64 -4.60 -5.98 -7.85
CA HIS A 64 -6.00 -5.90 -7.41
C HIS A 64 -6.24 -6.60 -6.07
N GLN A 65 -5.60 -7.75 -5.86
CA GLN A 65 -5.78 -8.47 -4.61
C GLN A 65 -5.10 -7.76 -3.43
N LEU A 66 -3.90 -7.20 -3.63
CA LEU A 66 -3.24 -6.37 -2.63
C LEU A 66 -4.06 -5.11 -2.30
N GLN A 67 -4.61 -4.43 -3.31
CA GLN A 67 -5.49 -3.28 -3.10
C GLN A 67 -6.72 -3.63 -2.25
N ASN A 68 -7.30 -4.81 -2.46
CA ASN A 68 -8.44 -5.27 -1.67
C ASN A 68 -8.03 -5.66 -0.24
N GLU A 69 -6.90 -6.36 -0.07
CA GLU A 69 -6.40 -6.78 1.25
C GLU A 69 -6.03 -5.58 2.12
N PHE A 70 -5.49 -4.50 1.53
CA PHE A 70 -5.11 -3.28 2.26
C PHE A 70 -6.18 -2.18 2.25
N ALA A 71 -7.39 -2.43 1.71
CA ALA A 71 -8.44 -1.42 1.62
C ALA A 71 -8.89 -0.93 3.01
N GLU A 72 -9.03 -1.85 3.98
CA GLU A 72 -9.38 -1.53 5.36
C GLU A 72 -8.25 -0.75 6.06
N ASP A 73 -7.00 -1.19 5.89
CA ASP A 73 -5.82 -0.52 6.46
C ASP A 73 -5.65 0.90 5.92
N ARG A 74 -5.87 1.10 4.61
CA ARG A 74 -5.90 2.43 3.99
C ARG A 74 -6.98 3.30 4.60
N GLN A 75 -8.20 2.79 4.73
CA GLN A 75 -9.31 3.55 5.30
C GLN A 75 -9.02 3.95 6.75
N GLU A 76 -8.38 3.08 7.52
CA GLU A 76 -7.97 3.40 8.89
C GLU A 76 -6.86 4.45 8.92
N ALA A 77 -5.87 4.36 8.04
CA ALA A 77 -4.83 5.38 7.90
C ALA A 77 -5.41 6.75 7.49
N GLU A 78 -6.39 6.78 6.58
CA GLU A 78 -7.11 8.00 6.20
C GLU A 78 -7.87 8.63 7.39
N LYS A 79 -8.49 7.81 8.25
CA LYS A 79 -9.11 8.30 9.50
C LYS A 79 -8.07 8.89 10.45
N ILE A 80 -6.92 8.23 10.61
CA ILE A 80 -5.81 8.74 11.45
C ILE A 80 -5.34 10.10 10.94
N LEU A 81 -5.19 10.26 9.62
CA LEU A 81 -4.84 11.54 9.01
C LEU A 81 -5.86 12.64 9.35
N GLY A 82 -7.16 12.33 9.26
CA GLY A 82 -8.22 13.26 9.67
C GLY A 82 -8.18 13.61 11.16
N LEU A 83 -7.87 12.64 12.04
CA LEU A 83 -7.71 12.89 13.47
C LEU A 83 -6.50 13.78 13.78
N ILE A 84 -5.39 13.64 13.04
CA ILE A 84 -4.22 14.51 13.16
C ILE A 84 -4.60 15.96 12.81
N ASP A 85 -5.32 16.17 11.70
CA ASP A 85 -5.79 17.49 11.29
C ASP A 85 -6.72 18.12 12.34
N GLU A 86 -7.68 17.35 12.87
CA GLU A 86 -8.54 17.82 13.96
C GLU A 86 -7.75 18.21 15.21
N LEU A 87 -6.74 17.41 15.57
CA LEU A 87 -5.96 17.63 16.77
C LEU A 87 -5.06 18.87 16.61
N GLN A 88 -4.49 19.07 15.43
CA GLN A 88 -3.76 20.29 15.08
C GLN A 88 -4.65 21.54 15.22
N ILE A 89 -5.88 21.50 14.70
CA ILE A 89 -6.85 22.60 14.84
C ILE A 89 -7.18 22.87 16.32
N LYS A 90 -7.41 21.82 17.12
CA LYS A 90 -7.71 21.94 18.56
C LYS A 90 -6.53 22.56 19.32
N VAL A 91 -5.31 22.16 19.01
CA VAL A 91 -4.08 22.73 19.58
C VAL A 91 -3.99 24.22 19.28
N TYR A 92 -4.11 24.63 18.01
CA TYR A 92 -4.08 26.04 17.64
C TYR A 92 -5.16 26.86 18.33
N LYS A 93 -6.39 26.33 18.42
CA LYS A 93 -7.50 27.00 19.10
C LYS A 93 -7.22 27.21 20.60
N HIS A 94 -6.63 26.21 21.25
CA HIS A 94 -6.25 26.33 22.67
C HIS A 94 -5.07 27.27 22.88
N GLN A 95 -4.06 27.23 22.01
CA GLN A 95 -2.94 28.16 22.04
C GLN A 95 -3.42 29.62 21.93
N ASN A 96 -4.30 29.91 20.96
CA ASN A 96 -4.90 31.25 20.81
C ASN A 96 -5.69 31.68 22.05
N ARG A 97 -6.47 30.77 22.65
CA ARG A 97 -7.17 31.06 23.93
C ARG A 97 -6.20 31.38 25.05
N ILE A 98 -5.12 30.63 25.19
CA ILE A 98 -4.11 30.89 26.22
C ILE A 98 -3.41 32.24 25.96
N GLN A 99 -3.13 32.58 24.69
CA GLN A 99 -2.59 33.89 24.30
C GLN A 99 -3.50 35.06 24.63
N THR A 100 -4.83 34.86 24.68
CA THR A 100 -5.73 35.92 25.16
C THR A 100 -5.69 36.15 26.67
N HIS A 101 -5.09 35.24 27.45
CA HIS A 101 -5.06 35.28 28.91
C HIS A 101 -3.66 35.39 29.52
N MET A 102 -2.61 35.15 28.72
CA MET A 102 -1.22 35.15 29.16
C MET A 102 -0.35 35.90 28.13
N SER A 103 0.64 36.65 28.61
CA SER A 103 1.58 37.39 27.77
C SER A 103 3.01 37.33 28.33
N GLY A 104 4.00 37.65 27.50
CA GLY A 104 5.42 37.64 27.86
C GLY A 104 6.03 36.23 27.91
N GLN A 105 7.20 36.10 28.55
CA GLN A 105 8.05 34.89 28.48
C GLN A 105 7.35 33.57 28.84
N ALA A 106 6.29 33.60 29.65
CA ALA A 106 5.52 32.41 30.00
C ALA A 106 4.76 31.80 28.81
N ILE A 107 4.31 32.62 27.85
CA ILE A 107 3.64 32.12 26.65
C ILE A 107 4.61 31.68 25.56
N ASP A 108 5.76 32.34 25.49
CA ASP A 108 6.83 31.97 24.57
C ASP A 108 7.35 30.57 24.93
N ALA A 109 7.63 30.32 26.21
CA ALA A 109 8.07 29.01 26.70
C ALA A 109 7.00 27.91 26.56
N LEU A 110 5.71 28.26 26.62
CA LEU A 110 4.62 27.32 26.38
C LEU A 110 4.50 26.97 24.90
N THR A 111 4.59 27.98 24.03
CA THR A 111 4.53 27.82 22.57
C THR A 111 5.68 26.97 22.06
N GLU A 112 6.90 27.24 22.54
CA GLU A 112 8.09 26.47 22.20
C GLU A 112 7.94 24.99 22.61
N LYS A 113 7.39 24.71 23.80
CA LYS A 113 7.13 23.33 24.25
C LYS A 113 6.03 22.62 23.46
N ILE A 114 5.03 23.36 22.98
CA ILE A 114 3.97 22.84 22.12
C ILE A 114 4.58 22.46 20.77
N GLU A 115 5.33 23.36 20.14
CA GLU A 115 5.98 23.12 18.84
C GLU A 115 7.02 22.00 18.89
N GLN A 116 7.85 21.92 19.94
CA GLN A 116 8.84 20.85 20.11
C GLN A 116 8.24 19.45 20.32
N ARG A 117 7.03 19.36 20.90
CA ARG A 117 6.40 18.07 21.23
C ARG A 117 5.38 17.62 20.20
N LEU A 118 4.92 18.53 19.36
CA LEU A 118 3.85 18.29 18.42
C LEU A 118 4.42 18.30 17.01
N THR A 119 5.06 17.19 16.66
CA THR A 119 5.57 16.91 15.31
C THR A 119 4.44 16.48 14.36
N PHE A 120 3.35 17.24 14.34
CA PHE A 120 2.17 16.90 13.52
C PHE A 120 2.49 16.86 12.03
N VAL A 121 3.42 17.69 11.56
CA VAL A 121 3.85 17.69 10.17
C VAL A 121 4.54 16.36 9.83
N GLU A 122 5.53 15.95 10.62
CA GLU A 122 6.24 14.68 10.43
C GLU A 122 5.28 13.48 10.53
N LEU A 123 4.40 13.47 11.52
CA LEU A 123 3.42 12.40 11.71
C LEU A 123 2.42 12.33 10.55
N LYS A 124 2.00 13.49 10.01
CA LYS A 124 1.10 13.55 8.85
C LYS A 124 1.81 13.06 7.59
N GLU A 125 3.06 13.46 7.37
CA GLU A 125 3.89 13.00 6.24
C GLU A 125 4.10 11.49 6.30
N ASP A 126 4.39 10.93 7.47
CA ASP A 126 4.55 9.49 7.65
C ASP A 126 3.26 8.72 7.35
N VAL A 127 2.11 9.18 7.86
CA VAL A 127 0.80 8.53 7.60
C VAL A 127 0.42 8.66 6.12
N GLN A 128 0.68 9.81 5.49
CA GLN A 128 0.44 9.99 4.06
C GLN A 128 1.33 9.07 3.22
N ALA A 129 2.62 8.93 3.57
CA ALA A 129 3.53 8.02 2.88
C ALA A 129 3.08 6.55 2.96
N VAL A 130 2.50 6.14 4.09
CA VAL A 130 1.89 4.81 4.23
C VAL A 130 0.69 4.65 3.30
N ILE A 131 -0.22 5.63 3.25
CA ILE A 131 -1.37 5.61 2.34
C ILE A 131 -0.90 5.52 0.87
N ASP A 132 0.07 6.34 0.48
CA ASP A 132 0.60 6.38 -0.87
C ASP A 132 1.30 5.06 -1.25
N SER A 133 1.90 4.36 -0.28
CA SER A 133 2.52 3.05 -0.50
C SER A 133 1.51 1.92 -0.74
N ILE A 134 0.28 2.07 -0.22
CA ILE A 134 -0.83 1.12 -0.41
C ILE A 134 -1.52 1.33 -1.76
N ASP A 135 -1.53 2.56 -2.28
CA ASP A 135 -2.21 2.93 -3.52
C ASP A 135 -1.49 2.45 -4.81
N ILE A 136 -0.57 1.47 -4.68
CA ILE A 136 0.25 0.79 -5.73
C ILE A 136 -0.19 1.13 -7.14
#